data_AF-A0A7C1BMA2-F1
#
_entry.id   AF-A0A7C1BMA2-F1
#
_cell.length_a   1.000
_cell.length_b   1.000
_cell.length_c   1.000
_cell.angle_alpha   90.00
_cell.angle_beta   90.00
_cell.angle_gamma   90.00
#
_symmetry.space_group_name_H-M   'P 1'
#
loop_
_entity.id
_entity.type
_entity.pdbx_description
1 polymer ?
#
loop_
_entity_poly.entity_id
_entity_poly.type
_entity_poly.pdbx_seq_one_letter_code
_entity_poly.pdbx_strand_id
1 'polypeptide(L)' 'MTETSVLYYGDNLAVLREYLLPASVDLIYLDPPFNSNATYNVLFKEPGTGEQSKSQITAFEDTWHWTAEIERAFQEIVES' A
#
# COMPACT_ATOMS: atom_id res chain seq x y z
N MET A 1 -8.30 -20.91 -16.76
CA MET A 1 -9.41 -20.03 -16.33
C MET A 1 -8.84 -19.15 -15.24
N THR A 2 -8.99 -17.83 -15.35
CA THR A 2 -8.65 -16.91 -14.27
C THR A 2 -9.63 -17.13 -13.12
N GLU A 3 -9.12 -17.41 -11.92
CA GLU A 3 -9.95 -17.50 -10.73
C GLU A 3 -10.41 -16.10 -10.32
N THR A 4 -11.69 -15.96 -9.95
CA THR A 4 -12.28 -14.69 -9.50
C THR A 4 -12.39 -14.65 -7.98
N SER A 5 -12.44 -13.44 -7.41
CA SER A 5 -12.52 -13.24 -5.95
C SER A 5 -11.33 -13.86 -5.18
N VAL A 6 -10.13 -13.79 -5.77
CA VAL A 6 -8.89 -14.28 -5.16
C VAL A 6 -8.21 -13.15 -4.38
N LEU A 7 -7.66 -13.49 -3.21
CA LEU A 7 -6.79 -12.63 -2.42
C LEU A 7 -5.37 -13.17 -2.47
N TYR A 8 -4.43 -12.35 -2.93
CA TYR A 8 -3.00 -12.64 -2.85
C TYR A 8 -2.39 -11.88 -1.67
N TYR A 9 -1.47 -12.51 -0.94
CA TYR A 9 -0.75 -11.90 0.18
C TYR A 9 0.75 -11.95 -0.08
N GLY A 10 1.41 -10.78 -0.08
CA GLY A 10 2.85 -10.66 -0.33
C GLY A 10 3.21 -9.32 -0.96
N ASP A 11 4.46 -9.24 -1.43
CA ASP A 11 4.92 -8.13 -2.26
C ASP A 11 4.12 -8.05 -3.56
N ASN A 12 3.66 -6.85 -3.92
CA ASN A 12 2.75 -6.69 -5.05
C ASN A 12 3.42 -7.01 -6.39
N LEU A 13 4.69 -6.65 -6.59
CA LEU A 13 5.39 -6.86 -7.84
C LEU A 13 5.65 -8.35 -8.07
N ALA A 14 6.10 -9.07 -7.05
CA ALA A 14 6.27 -10.52 -7.11
C ALA A 14 4.94 -11.24 -7.41
N VAL A 15 3.87 -10.88 -6.70
CA VAL A 15 2.53 -11.46 -6.90
C VAL A 15 2.04 -11.24 -8.34
N LEU A 16 2.13 -10.01 -8.84
CA LEU A 16 1.68 -9.67 -10.19
C LEU A 16 2.47 -10.43 -11.27
N ARG A 17 3.78 -10.64 -11.07
CA ARG A 17 4.65 -11.34 -12.04
C ARG A 17 4.45 -12.85 -12.04
N GLU A 18 4.25 -13.47 -10.88
CA GLU A 18 4.22 -14.94 -10.75
C GLU A 18 2.82 -15.54 -10.95
N TYR A 19 1.76 -14.83 -10.52
CA TYR A 19 0.43 -15.43 -10.41
C TYR A 19 -0.60 -14.87 -11.40
N LEU A 20 -0.37 -13.69 -11.97
CA LEU A 20 -1.30 -13.10 -12.92
C LEU A 20 -0.85 -13.33 -14.36
N LEU A 21 -1.81 -13.69 -15.21
CA LEU A 21 -1.57 -13.82 -16.64
C LEU A 21 -1.49 -12.45 -17.31
N PRO A 22 -0.66 -12.28 -18.34
CA PRO A 22 -0.66 -11.06 -19.15
C PRO A 22 -2.05 -10.78 -19.73
N ALA A 23 -2.42 -9.49 -19.82
CA ALA A 23 -3.69 -9.02 -20.41
C ALA A 23 -4.96 -9.73 -19.87
N SER A 24 -4.96 -10.06 -18.57
CA SER A 24 -6.08 -10.77 -17.91
C SER A 24 -6.96 -9.90 -17.01
N VAL A 25 -6.66 -8.60 -16.90
CA VAL A 25 -7.36 -7.65 -16.02
C VAL A 25 -7.91 -6.49 -16.84
N ASP A 26 -9.23 -6.28 -16.75
CA ASP A 26 -9.92 -5.22 -17.49
C ASP A 26 -9.95 -3.86 -16.76
N LEU A 27 -9.93 -3.87 -15.43
CA LEU A 27 -9.99 -2.67 -14.59
C LEU A 27 -9.08 -2.82 -13.37
N ILE A 28 -8.31 -1.79 -13.09
CA ILE A 28 -7.41 -1.70 -11.94
C ILE A 28 -7.82 -0.50 -11.09
N TYR A 29 -8.05 -0.72 -9.80
CA TYR A 29 -8.16 0.32 -8.79
C TYR A 29 -6.96 0.21 -7.84
N LEU A 30 -6.23 1.30 -7.64
CA LEU A 30 -5.04 1.35 -6.78
C LEU A 30 -5.11 2.60 -5.91
N ASP A 31 -4.78 2.41 -4.63
CA ASP A 31 -4.60 3.46 -3.64
C ASP A 31 -3.18 3.33 -3.03
N PRO A 32 -2.12 3.65 -3.80
CA PRO A 32 -0.76 3.50 -3.33
C PRO A 32 -0.44 4.51 -2.22
N PRO A 33 0.60 4.27 -1.39
CA PRO A 33 1.04 5.26 -0.40
C PRO A 33 1.36 6.60 -1.08
N PHE A 34 0.79 7.68 -0.56
CA PHE A 34 0.85 9.01 -1.19
C PHE A 34 2.18 9.75 -1.00
N ASN A 35 3.16 9.17 -0.29
CA ASN A 35 4.46 9.76 0.01
C ASN A 35 4.35 11.26 0.40
N SER A 36 3.33 11.58 1.21
CA SER A 36 2.90 12.95 1.48
C SER A 36 3.63 13.56 2.68
N ASN A 37 4.53 12.81 3.33
CA ASN A 37 5.13 13.17 4.63
C ASN A 37 4.08 13.54 5.70
N ALA A 38 2.82 13.13 5.52
CA ALA A 38 1.75 13.43 6.44
C ALA A 38 1.70 12.35 7.53
N THR A 39 1.87 12.74 8.79
CA THR A 39 1.51 11.89 9.93
C THR A 39 -0.02 11.83 9.99
N TYR A 40 -0.60 10.73 9.54
CA TYR A 40 -2.03 10.51 9.68
C TYR A 40 -2.31 10.16 11.15
N ASN A 41 -2.75 11.15 11.94
CA ASN A 41 -3.23 10.89 13.29
C ASN A 41 -4.68 10.38 13.19
N VAL A 42 -4.93 9.11 13.53
CA VAL A 42 -6.30 8.63 13.72
C VAL A 42 -6.82 9.24 15.01
N LEU A 43 -7.63 10.29 14.87
CA LEU A 43 -8.31 10.94 15.97
C LEU A 43 -9.48 10.08 16.43
N PHE A 44 -9.24 9.09 17.29
CA PHE A 44 -10.33 8.51 18.08
C PHE A 44 -10.84 9.57 19.05
N LYS A 45 -12.05 10.10 18.81
CA LYS A 45 -12.77 10.90 19.81
C LYS A 45 -13.43 9.93 20.77
N GLU A 46 -13.11 10.01 22.06
CA GLU A 46 -13.88 9.31 23.10
C GLU A 46 -15.32 9.86 23.11
N PRO A 47 -16.35 9.01 22.98
CA PRO A 47 -17.72 9.47 23.07
C PRO A 47 -18.04 9.82 24.52
N GLY A 48 -18.28 11.11 24.80
CA GLY A 48 -19.03 11.54 25.98
C GLY A 48 -18.36 12.54 26.94
N THR A 49 -17.04 12.76 26.87
CA THR A 49 -16.33 13.60 27.87
C THR A 49 -15.68 14.85 27.29
N GLY A 50 -15.45 14.92 25.98
CA GLY A 50 -14.78 16.06 25.34
C GLY A 50 -13.30 16.23 25.72
N GLU A 51 -12.75 15.34 26.53
CA GLU A 51 -11.33 15.31 26.87
C GLU A 51 -10.51 14.68 25.75
N GLN A 52 -9.32 15.24 25.48
CA GLN A 52 -8.41 14.68 24.49
C GLN A 52 -7.83 13.37 25.02
N SER A 53 -8.19 12.25 24.37
CA SER A 53 -7.66 10.93 24.69
C SER A 53 -6.13 10.94 24.59
N LYS A 54 -5.44 10.52 25.66
CA LYS A 54 -3.97 10.49 25.78
C LYS A 54 -3.31 9.46 24.85
N SER A 55 -4.09 8.63 24.17
CA SER A 55 -3.63 7.68 23.18
C SER A 55 -3.78 8.26 21.77
N GLN A 56 -2.92 9.22 21.42
CA GLN A 56 -2.57 9.43 20.02
C GLN A 56 -1.73 8.22 19.60
N ILE A 57 -2.39 7.17 19.12
CA ILE A 57 -1.71 6.05 18.48
C ILE A 57 -1.24 6.61 17.13
N THR A 58 0.07 6.76 16.96
CA THR A 58 0.70 7.08 15.67
C THR A 58 0.14 6.11 14.64
N ALA A 59 -0.74 6.57 13.74
CA ALA A 59 -1.51 5.60 12.98
C ALA A 59 -0.66 4.92 11.92
N PHE A 60 0.14 5.66 11.16
CA PHE A 60 1.16 5.11 10.26
C PHE A 60 2.22 6.19 10.04
N GLU A 61 3.49 5.88 10.34
CA GLU A 61 4.62 6.68 9.83
C GLU A 61 4.84 6.31 8.36
N ASP A 62 5.21 7.27 7.54
CA ASP A 62 5.62 6.99 6.16
C ASP A 62 6.90 6.14 6.22
N THR A 63 6.76 4.84 5.98
CA THR A 63 7.88 3.90 6.01
C THR A 63 8.56 3.77 4.65
N TRP A 64 8.18 4.57 3.65
CA TRP A 64 8.75 4.45 2.32
C TRP A 64 10.19 5.00 2.29
N HIS A 65 11.10 4.18 1.80
CA HIS A 65 12.51 4.54 1.63
C HIS A 65 12.97 4.05 0.27
N TRP A 66 13.70 4.90 -0.48
CA TRP A 66 14.36 4.45 -1.70
C TRP A 66 15.51 3.50 -1.35
N THR A 67 15.33 2.22 -1.62
CA THR A 67 16.36 1.20 -1.41
C THR A 67 16.96 0.72 -2.73
N ALA A 68 18.07 -0.02 -2.66
CA ALA A 68 18.71 -0.57 -3.86
C ALA A 68 17.81 -1.59 -4.59
N GLU A 69 16.91 -2.25 -3.86
CA GLU A 69 15.88 -3.14 -4.41
C GLU A 69 14.84 -2.35 -5.21
N ILE A 70 14.39 -1.21 -4.68
CA ILE A 70 13.43 -0.32 -5.38
C ILE A 70 14.07 0.25 -6.65
N GLU A 71 15.31 0.72 -6.58
CA GLU A 71 16.04 1.22 -7.76
C GLU A 71 16.07 0.15 -8.87
N ARG A 72 16.45 -1.08 -8.53
CA ARG A 72 16.51 -2.17 -9.51
C ARG A 72 15.16 -2.50 -10.11
N ALA A 73 14.13 -2.61 -9.27
CA ALA A 73 12.76 -2.86 -9.73
C ALA A 73 12.27 -1.73 -10.64
N PHE A 74 12.60 -0.47 -10.32
CA PHE A 74 12.27 0.69 -11.14
C PHE A 74 12.95 0.63 -12.52
N GLN A 75 14.26 0.37 -12.57
CA GLN A 75 14.99 0.23 -13.83
C GLN A 75 14.40 -0.89 -14.70
N GLU A 76 14.13 -2.06 -14.12
CA GLU A 76 13.50 -3.18 -14.83
C GLU A 76 12.14 -2.81 -15.44
N ILE A 77 11.32 -2.03 -14.73
CA ILE A 77 10.00 -1.59 -15.20
C ILE A 77 10.11 -0.52 -16.29
N VAL A 78 11.08 0.39 -16.18
CA VAL A 78 11.28 1.46 -17.19
C VAL A 78 11.84 0.90 -18.49
N GLU A 79 12.63 -0.17 -18.43
CA GLU A 79 13.26 -0.83 -19.59
C GLU A 79 12.38 -1.91 -20.25
N SER A 80 11.27 -2.33 -19.62
CA SER A 80 10.40 -3.43 -20.09
C SER A 80 9.44 -3.11 -21.22
#